data_AF-A0A1J6VQY3-F1
#
_entry.id   AF-A0A1J6VQY3-F1
#
_cell.length_a   1.000
_cell.length_b   1.000
_cell.length_c   1.000
_cell.angle_alpha   90.00
_cell.angle_beta   90.00
_cell.angle_gamma   90.00
#
_symmetry.space_group_name_H-M   'P 1'
#
loop_
_entity.id
_entity.type
_entity.pdbx_description
1 polymer ?
#
loop_
_entity_poly.entity_id
_entity_poly.type
_entity_poly.pdbx_seq_one_letter_code
_entity_poly.pdbx_strand_id
1 'polypeptide(L)' 'MQTINQLKNIMYEMEKKRSELQSFALVNGFTHPTTIRLSQELDELFNVYTEQKNSIHKK' A
#
# COMPACT_ATOMS: atom_id res chain seq x y z
N MET A 1 0.93 -20.39 8.91
CA MET A 1 1.94 -20.08 7.87
C MET A 1 1.37 -19.23 6.71
N GLN A 2 0.14 -19.44 6.23
CA GLN A 2 -0.43 -18.68 5.11
C GLN A 2 -0.59 -17.16 5.36
N THR A 3 -1.00 -16.75 6.57
CA THR A 3 -1.26 -15.33 6.91
C THR A 3 0.01 -14.46 6.95
N ILE A 4 1.15 -15.03 7.37
CA ILE A 4 2.43 -14.32 7.39
C ILE A 4 2.92 -14.05 5.96
N ASN A 5 2.73 -15.00 5.05
CA ASN A 5 3.08 -14.82 3.64
C ASN A 5 2.16 -13.79 2.96
N GLN A 6 0.87 -13.75 3.32
CA GLN A 6 -0.07 -12.72 2.85
C GLN A 6 0.37 -11.32 3.31
N LEU A 7 0.72 -11.15 4.58
CA LEU A 7 1.24 -9.87 5.09
C LEU A 7 2.53 -9.45 4.38
N LYS A 8 3.46 -10.37 4.13
CA LYS A 8 4.69 -10.08 3.38
C LYS A 8 4.41 -9.63 1.95
N ASN A 9 3.46 -10.28 1.27
CA ASN A 9 3.06 -9.89 -0.09
C ASN A 9 2.42 -8.50 -0.09
N ILE A 10 1.55 -8.19 0.88
CA ILE A 10 0.94 -6.86 1.00
C ILE A 10 2.02 -5.80 1.26
N MET A 11 2.97 -6.06 2.15
CA MET A 11 4.09 -5.15 2.41
C MET A 11 4.93 -4.91 1.15
N TYR A 12 5.15 -5.94 0.33
CA TYR A 12 5.86 -5.81 -0.94
C TYR A 12 5.10 -4.92 -1.93
N GLU A 13 3.78 -5.14 -2.10
CA GLU A 13 2.96 -4.31 -2.98
C GLU A 13 2.88 -2.86 -2.48
N MET A 14 2.81 -2.63 -1.17
CA MET A 14 2.87 -1.28 -0.58
C MET A 14 4.17 -0.57 -0.91
N GLU A 15 5.32 -1.25 -0.78
CA GLU A 15 6.63 -0.69 -1.11
C GLU A 15 6.71 -0.30 -2.59
N LYS A 16 6.31 -1.21 -3.47
CA LYS A 16 6.28 -0.99 -4.91
C LYS A 16 5.40 0.20 -5.28
N LYS A 17 4.18 0.27 -4.73
CA LYS A 17 3.24 1.37 -4.98
C LYS A 17 3.78 2.70 -4.46
N ARG A 18 4.44 2.70 -3.29
CA ARG A 18 5.09 3.90 -2.75
C ARG A 18 6.19 4.41 -3.68
N SER A 19 7.03 3.52 -4.21
CA SER A 19 8.07 3.89 -5.18
C SER A 19 7.47 4.48 -6.46
N GLU A 20 6.40 3.88 -6.99
CA GLU A 20 5.68 4.39 -8.16
C GLU A 20 5.09 5.79 -7.90
N LEU A 21 4.41 5.98 -6.76
CA LEU A 21 3.86 7.27 -6.34
C LEU A 21 4.95 8.34 -6.24
N GLN A 22 6.06 8.04 -5.57
CA GLN A 22 7.16 8.99 -5.40
C GLN A 22 7.74 9.39 -6.76
N SER A 23 7.97 8.42 -7.65
CA SER A 23 8.45 8.70 -9.00
C SER A 23 7.48 9.60 -9.78
N PHE A 24 6.16 9.29 -9.73
CA PHE A 24 5.15 10.08 -10.42
C PHE A 24 4.99 11.49 -9.85
N ALA A 25 5.02 11.62 -8.53
CA ALA A 25 4.91 12.89 -7.83
C ALA A 25 6.08 13.82 -8.11
N LEU A 26 7.29 13.28 -8.24
CA LEU A 26 8.48 14.05 -8.60
C LEU A 26 8.39 14.65 -10.00
N VAL A 27 7.74 13.95 -10.94
CA VAL A 27 7.63 14.38 -12.34
C VAL A 27 6.39 15.26 -12.57
N ASN A 28 5.25 14.90 -12.01
CA ASN A 28 3.94 15.50 -12.33
C ASN A 28 3.33 16.32 -11.18
N GLY A 29 3.93 16.26 -9.99
CA GLY A 29 3.39 16.83 -8.77
C GLY A 29 2.39 15.93 -8.04
N PHE A 30 2.13 16.27 -6.78
CA PHE A 30 1.21 15.52 -5.91
C PHE A 30 -0.27 15.70 -6.23
N THR A 31 -0.61 16.78 -6.94
CA THR A 31 -2.01 17.08 -7.32
C THR A 31 -2.40 16.49 -8.67
N HIS A 32 -1.47 15.85 -9.39
CA HIS A 32 -1.78 15.21 -10.66
C HIS A 32 -2.76 14.04 -10.44
N PRO A 33 -3.79 13.85 -11.29
CA PRO A 33 -4.80 12.80 -11.09
C PRO A 33 -4.21 11.40 -10.91
N THR A 34 -3.15 11.07 -11.66
CA THR A 34 -2.44 9.79 -11.51
C THR A 34 -1.76 9.64 -10.16
N THR A 35 -1.15 10.71 -9.63
CA THR A 35 -0.50 10.68 -8.32
C THR A 35 -1.52 10.51 -7.19
N ILE A 36 -2.68 11.17 -7.30
CA ILE A 36 -3.81 11.02 -6.37
C ILE A 36 -4.36 9.59 -6.43
N ARG A 37 -4.51 9.01 -7.63
CA ARG A 37 -4.96 7.63 -7.77
C ARG A 37 -3.98 6.66 -7.12
N LEU A 38 -2.67 6.85 -7.36
CA LEU A 38 -1.63 6.04 -6.72
C LEU A 38 -1.63 6.17 -5.20
N SER A 39 -1.94 7.35 -4.64
CA SER A 39 -2.05 7.52 -3.19
C SER A 39 -3.25 6.80 -2.61
N GLN A 40 -4.40 6.86 -3.29
CA GLN A 40 -5.61 6.13 -2.89
C GLN A 40 -5.39 4.61 -2.91
N GLU A 41 -4.79 4.08 -3.98
CA GLU A 41 -4.47 2.65 -4.08
C GLU A 41 -3.46 2.20 -3.00
N LEU A 42 -2.52 3.07 -2.60
CA LEU A 42 -1.60 2.81 -1.49
C LEU A 42 -2.33 2.80 -0.13
N ASP A 43 -3.24 3.74 0.10
CA ASP A 43 -4.05 3.80 1.33
C ASP A 43 -4.93 2.55 1.49
N GLU A 44 -5.52 2.06 0.40
CA GLU A 44 -6.27 0.79 0.39
C GLU A 44 -5.40 -0.39 0.84
N LEU A 45 -4.15 -0.48 0.39
CA LEU A 45 -3.21 -1.52 0.82
C LEU A 45 -2.87 -1.40 2.32
N PHE A 46 -2.72 -0.18 2.84
CA PHE A 46 -2.52 0.05 4.28
C PHE A 46 -3.71 -0.41 5.11
N ASN A 47 -4.94 -0.16 4.63
CA ASN A 47 -6.16 -0.61 5.30
C ASN A 47 -6.20 -2.13 5.36
N VAL A 48 -5.98 -2.82 4.23
CA VAL A 48 -5.96 -4.29 4.15
C VAL A 48 -4.87 -4.88 5.07
N TYR A 49 -3.67 -4.29 5.07
CA TYR A 49 -2.59 -4.72 5.96
C TYR A 49 -3.00 -4.61 7.43
N THR A 50 -3.59 -3.48 7.80
CA THR A 50 -4.03 -3.19 9.18
C THR A 50 -5.11 -4.16 9.63
N GLU A 51 -6.11 -4.42 8.79
CA GLU A 51 -7.19 -5.37 9.05
C GLU A 51 -6.65 -6.80 9.26
N GLN A 52 -5.75 -7.25 8.38
CA GLN A 52 -5.15 -8.58 8.50
C GLN A 52 -4.26 -8.70 9.74
N LYS A 53 -3.47 -7.67 10.05
CA LYS A 53 -2.62 -7.63 11.25
C LYS A 53 -3.44 -7.65 12.53
N ASN A 54 -4.55 -6.91 12.57
CA ASN A 54 -5.46 -6.86 13.72
C ASN A 54 -6.22 -8.19 13.89
N SER A 55 -6.57 -8.85 12.78
CA SER A 55 -7.20 -10.18 12.81
C SER A 55 -6.29 -11.26 13.40
N ILE A 56 -4.96 -11.08 13.31
CA ILE A 56 -3.97 -11.98 13.92
C ILE A 56 -3.86 -11.76 15.44
N HIS A 57 -4.02 -10.52 15.92
CA HIS A 57 -3.90 -10.20 17.36
C HIS A 57 -5.19 -10.45 18.16
N LYS A 58 -6.34 -10.65 17.50
CA LYS A 58 -7.63 -10.95 18.13
C LYS A 58 -7.89 -12.45 18.36
N LYS A 59 -6.95 -13.33 18.03
CA LYS A 59 -7.02 -14.79 18.22
C LYS A 59 -6.13 -15.23 19.37
#